data_AF-A0A0J0XKR9-F1
#
_entry.id   AF-A0A0J0XKR9-F1
#
_cell.length_a   1.000
_cell.length_b   1.000
_cell.length_c   1.000
_cell.angle_alpha   90.00
_cell.angle_beta   90.00
_cell.angle_gamma   90.00
#
_symmetry.space_group_name_H-M   'P 1'
#
loop_
_entity.id
_entity.type
_entity.pdbx_description
1 polymer ?
#
loop_
_entity_poly.entity_id
_entity_poly.type
_entity_poly.pdbx_seq_one_letter_code
_entity_poly.pdbx_strand_id
1 'polypeptide(L)'
;MYLALSAVDFSVAFALVHAVGVERVEPYTHRLVAWYRELRHGAAGAAALERADAARKAADEAEAAAEEAIAGEKGGEKRWWNNKALWAEVALAYSIHKVGFMPVRAGLTVAWTPKVVNWLRARGWIGTAGAKRAMQQGQDRMRGAIQQAKNAAKDATR
;
A
#
# COMPACT_ATOMS: atom_id res chain seq x y z
N MET A 1 9.08 6.28 -3.79
CA MET A 1 9.70 5.12 -3.10
C MET A 1 8.65 4.22 -2.47
N TYR A 2 7.98 4.70 -1.42
CA TYR A 2 7.00 3.92 -0.68
C TYR A 2 5.87 3.37 -1.56
N LEU A 3 5.35 4.16 -2.50
CA LEU A 3 4.29 3.69 -3.41
C LEU A 3 4.76 2.52 -4.30
N ALA A 4 5.96 2.61 -4.87
CA ALA A 4 6.51 1.58 -5.76
C ALA A 4 6.84 0.30 -4.99
N LEU A 5 7.50 0.41 -3.83
CA LEU A 5 7.70 -0.74 -2.94
C LEU A 5 6.36 -1.36 -2.54
N SER A 6 5.38 -0.53 -2.18
CA SER A 6 4.08 -1.05 -1.76
C SER A 6 3.37 -1.82 -2.87
N ALA A 7 3.44 -1.35 -4.11
CA ALA A 7 2.87 -2.06 -5.26
C ALA A 7 3.55 -3.41 -5.50
N VAL A 8 4.88 -3.46 -5.39
CA VAL A 8 5.65 -4.72 -5.51
C VAL A 8 5.32 -5.68 -4.37
N ASP A 9 5.37 -5.20 -3.12
CA ASP A 9 5.07 -6.01 -1.93
C ASP A 9 3.65 -6.59 -1.99
N PHE A 10 2.68 -5.79 -2.42
CA PHE A 10 1.29 -6.24 -2.60
C PHE A 10 1.18 -7.30 -3.69
N SER A 11 1.87 -7.12 -4.83
CA SER A 11 1.86 -8.09 -5.93
C SER A 11 2.46 -9.42 -5.51
N VAL A 12 3.55 -9.40 -4.74
CA VAL A 12 4.18 -10.61 -4.18
C VAL A 12 3.27 -11.27 -3.14
N ALA A 13 2.66 -10.49 -2.24
CA ALA A 13 1.72 -11.01 -1.24
C ALA A 13 0.50 -11.66 -1.89
N PHE A 14 -0.07 -11.00 -2.91
CA PHE A 14 -1.20 -11.51 -3.68
C PHE A 14 -0.83 -12.78 -4.44
N ALA A 15 0.31 -12.79 -5.13
CA ALA A 15 0.80 -13.98 -5.83
C ALA A 15 1.06 -15.15 -4.88
N LEU A 16 1.58 -14.89 -3.68
CA LEU A 16 1.76 -15.92 -2.65
C LEU A 16 0.42 -16.46 -2.16
N VAL A 17 -0.55 -15.59 -1.83
CA VAL A 17 -1.89 -16.03 -1.41
C VAL A 17 -2.57 -16.85 -2.50
N HIS A 18 -2.49 -16.38 -3.74
CA HIS A 18 -3.08 -17.02 -4.90
C HIS A 18 -2.40 -18.36 -5.25
N ALA A 19 -1.07 -18.42 -5.19
CA ALA A 19 -0.30 -19.64 -5.49
C ALA A 19 -0.35 -20.68 -4.38
N VAL A 20 -0.47 -20.26 -3.12
CA VAL A 20 -0.62 -21.16 -1.99
C VAL A 20 -1.94 -21.93 -2.10
N GLY A 21 -3.01 -21.27 -2.55
CA GLY A 21 -4.33 -21.88 -2.73
C GLY A 21 -4.93 -22.39 -1.42
N VAL A 22 -6.24 -22.22 -1.23
CA VAL A 22 -6.92 -22.64 0.01
C VAL A 22 -6.70 -24.14 0.30
N GLU A 23 -6.56 -24.93 -0.76
CA GLU A 23 -6.41 -26.39 -0.78
C GLU A 23 -5.20 -26.94 0.00
N ARG A 24 -4.12 -26.16 0.19
CA ARG A 24 -2.85 -26.67 0.76
C ARG A 24 -2.62 -26.24 2.21
N VAL A 25 -3.33 -25.23 2.69
CA VAL A 25 -3.11 -24.63 4.02
C VAL A 25 -4.06 -25.19 5.07
N GLU A 26 -5.20 -25.75 4.65
CA GLU A 26 -6.29 -26.21 5.50
C GLU A 26 -5.86 -27.17 6.64
N PRO A 27 -5.05 -28.23 6.41
CA PRO A 27 -4.67 -29.13 7.51
C PRO A 27 -3.73 -28.47 8.52
N TYR A 28 -2.96 -27.46 8.11
CA TYR A 28 -2.02 -26.77 8.99
C TYR A 28 -2.68 -25.65 9.78
N THR A 29 -3.58 -24.90 9.16
CA THR A 29 -4.32 -23.80 9.82
C THR A 29 -5.20 -24.33 10.93
N HIS A 30 -5.96 -25.40 10.70
CA HIS A 30 -6.82 -25.97 11.74
C HIS A 30 -6.02 -26.38 12.98
N ARG A 31 -4.84 -26.98 12.80
CA ARG A 31 -3.98 -27.40 13.90
C ARG A 31 -3.36 -26.22 14.65
N LEU A 32 -2.89 -25.21 13.94
CA LEU A 32 -2.28 -24.00 14.52
C LEU A 32 -3.30 -23.15 15.28
N VAL A 33 -4.48 -22.97 14.68
CA VAL A 33 -5.58 -22.18 15.25
C VAL A 33 -6.19 -22.89 16.46
N ALA A 34 -6.39 -24.21 16.39
CA ALA A 34 -6.88 -25.00 17.53
C ALA A 34 -5.89 -24.93 18.70
N TRP A 35 -4.59 -25.15 18.45
CA TRP A 35 -3.56 -25.04 19.47
C TRP A 35 -3.50 -23.64 20.11
N TYR A 36 -3.52 -22.57 19.31
CA TYR A 36 -3.50 -21.20 19.82
C TYR A 36 -4.75 -20.84 20.63
N ARG A 37 -5.94 -21.28 20.17
CA ARG A 37 -7.21 -21.03 20.87
C ARG A 37 -7.31 -21.81 22.17
N GLU A 38 -6.84 -23.05 22.20
CA GLU A 38 -6.78 -23.85 23.40
C GLU A 38 -5.82 -23.26 24.44
N LEU A 39 -4.65 -22.78 24.00
CA LEU A 39 -3.69 -22.09 24.87
C LEU A 39 -4.26 -20.80 25.49
N ARG A 40 -5.10 -20.06 24.74
CA ARG A 40 -5.58 -18.74 25.18
C ARG A 40 -6.95 -18.75 25.87
N HIS A 41 -7.86 -19.62 25.43
CA HIS A 41 -9.26 -19.65 25.87
C HIS A 41 -9.64 -20.96 26.57
N GLY A 42 -8.72 -21.92 26.67
CA GLY A 42 -8.97 -23.27 27.18
C GLY A 42 -9.82 -24.12 26.23
N ALA A 43 -9.88 -25.43 26.48
CA ALA A 43 -10.57 -26.39 25.61
C ALA A 43 -12.07 -26.07 25.42
N ALA A 44 -12.75 -25.61 26.48
CA ALA A 44 -14.17 -25.23 26.41
C ALA A 44 -14.40 -23.95 25.59
N GLY A 45 -13.53 -22.95 25.72
CA GLY A 45 -13.60 -21.71 24.96
C GLY A 45 -13.25 -21.89 23.48
N ALA A 46 -12.27 -22.75 23.18
CA ALA A 46 -11.91 -23.12 21.81
C ALA A 46 -13.08 -23.83 21.10
N ALA A 47 -13.72 -24.80 21.75
CA ALA A 47 -14.87 -25.52 21.20
C ALA A 47 -16.10 -24.62 21.02
N ALA A 48 -16.31 -23.61 21.88
CA ALA A 48 -17.38 -22.63 21.71
C ALA A 48 -17.14 -21.75 20.47
N LEU A 49 -15.90 -21.30 20.27
CA LEU A 49 -15.51 -20.45 19.15
C LEU A 49 -15.55 -21.21 17.82
N GLU A 50 -15.16 -22.49 17.81
CA GLU A 50 -15.26 -23.36 16.63
C GLU A 50 -16.72 -23.58 16.20
N ARG A 51 -17.65 -23.79 17.15
CA ARG A 51 -19.09 -23.87 16.83
C ARG A 51 -19.64 -22.56 16.28
N ALA A 52 -19.21 -21.42 16.82
CA ALA A 52 -19.61 -20.11 16.32
C ALA A 52 -19.08 -19.84 14.90
N ASP A 53 -17.84 -20.23 14.61
CA ASP A 53 -17.25 -20.14 13.28
C ASP A 53 -17.95 -21.07 12.28
N ALA A 54 -18.29 -22.30 12.68
CA ALA A 54 -19.04 -23.24 11.84
C ALA A 54 -20.45 -22.72 11.53
N ALA A 55 -21.14 -22.12 12.51
CA ALA A 55 -22.44 -21.50 12.30
C ALA A 55 -22.37 -20.29 11.36
N ARG A 56 -21.31 -19.47 11.46
CA ARG A 56 -21.07 -18.34 10.55
C ARG A 56 -20.77 -18.81 9.14
N LYS A 57 -19.89 -19.80 8.95
CA LYS A 57 -19.61 -20.38 7.64
C LYS A 57 -20.87 -20.95 6.98
N ALA A 58 -21.69 -21.67 7.74
CA ALA A 58 -22.96 -22.19 7.23
C ALA A 58 -23.95 -21.07 6.83
N ALA A 59 -23.97 -19.94 7.57
CA ALA A 59 -24.77 -18.78 7.21
C ALA A 59 -24.23 -18.07 5.96
N ASP A 60 -22.92 -17.90 5.84
CA ASP A 60 -22.25 -17.29 4.69
C ASP A 60 -22.43 -18.15 3.42
N GLU A 61 -22.37 -19.48 3.54
CA GLU A 61 -22.64 -20.43 2.47
C GLU A 61 -24.11 -20.40 2.03
N ALA A 62 -25.04 -20.30 2.99
CA ALA A 62 -26.46 -20.15 2.69
C ALA A 62 -26.79 -18.81 2.01
N GLU A 63 -26.14 -17.72 2.43
CA GLU A 63 -26.26 -16.40 1.81
C GLU A 63 -25.64 -16.39 0.41
N ALA A 64 -24.48 -17.03 0.21
CA ALA A 64 -23.86 -17.17 -1.11
C ALA A 64 -24.72 -18.03 -2.06
N ALA A 65 -25.32 -19.11 -1.58
CA ALA A 65 -26.24 -19.93 -2.36
C ALA A 65 -27.54 -19.18 -2.71
N ALA A 66 -28.05 -18.37 -1.79
CA ALA A 66 -29.20 -17.50 -2.04
C ALA A 66 -28.88 -16.41 -3.06
N GLU A 67 -27.72 -15.76 -2.98
CA GLU A 67 -27.26 -14.79 -3.98
C GLU A 67 -27.02 -15.44 -5.35
N GLU A 68 -26.49 -16.67 -5.41
CA GLU A 68 -26.31 -17.39 -6.68
C GLU A 68 -27.65 -17.81 -7.29
N ALA A 69 -28.64 -18.20 -6.48
CA ALA A 69 -30.00 -18.47 -6.94
C ALA A 69 -30.69 -17.20 -7.51
N ILE A 70 -30.47 -16.03 -6.87
CA ILE A 70 -30.98 -14.73 -7.34
C ILE A 70 -30.22 -14.25 -8.60
N ALA A 71 -28.91 -14.52 -8.68
CA ALA A 71 -28.08 -14.16 -9.83
C ALA A 71 -28.33 -15.06 -11.05
N GLY A 72 -28.73 -16.33 -10.83
CA GLY A 72 -29.04 -17.30 -11.88
C GLY A 72 -30.20 -16.91 -12.80
N GLU A 73 -31.07 -15.99 -12.39
CA GLU A 73 -32.14 -15.44 -13.25
C GLU A 73 -31.66 -14.30 -14.16
N LYS A 74 -30.48 -13.70 -13.94
CA LYS A 74 -29.93 -12.65 -14.80
C LYS A 74 -28.67 -13.15 -15.50
N GLY A 75 -28.87 -13.84 -16.62
CA GLY A 75 -27.82 -14.31 -17.54
C GLY A 75 -26.96 -13.19 -18.12
N GLY A 76 -26.05 -12.66 -17.33
CA GLY A 76 -24.97 -11.76 -17.74
C GLY A 76 -23.63 -12.35 -17.31
N GLU A 77 -22.63 -12.28 -18.18
CA GLU A 77 -21.26 -12.74 -17.93
C GLU A 77 -20.81 -12.43 -16.50
N LYS A 78 -20.40 -13.48 -15.74
CA LYS A 78 -19.82 -13.34 -14.40
C LYS A 78 -18.53 -12.51 -14.52
N ARG A 79 -18.66 -11.20 -14.37
CA ARG A 79 -17.59 -10.22 -14.34
C ARG A 79 -16.55 -10.63 -13.26
N TRP A 80 -15.27 -10.70 -13.61
CA TRP A 80 -14.19 -11.24 -12.74
C TRP A 80 -14.10 -10.62 -11.33
N TRP A 81 -14.61 -9.41 -11.13
CA TRP A 81 -14.61 -8.67 -9.86
C TRP A 81 -15.82 -8.97 -8.97
N ASN A 82 -16.79 -9.75 -9.45
CA ASN A 82 -17.88 -10.27 -8.63
C ASN A 82 -17.48 -11.57 -7.89
N ASN A 83 -16.23 -12.03 -8.05
CA ASN A 83 -15.74 -13.22 -7.36
C ASN A 83 -15.41 -12.90 -5.88
N LYS A 84 -16.23 -13.39 -4.96
CA LYS A 84 -16.02 -13.26 -3.50
C LYS A 84 -14.67 -13.84 -3.04
N ALA A 85 -14.21 -14.94 -3.64
CA ALA A 85 -12.92 -15.53 -3.31
C ALA A 85 -11.76 -14.60 -3.67
N LEU A 86 -11.82 -13.91 -4.82
CA LEU A 86 -10.81 -12.92 -5.19
C LEU A 86 -10.78 -11.73 -4.20
N TRP A 87 -11.94 -11.26 -3.74
CA TRP A 87 -11.98 -10.21 -2.72
C TRP A 87 -11.43 -10.68 -1.37
N ALA A 88 -11.69 -11.92 -0.97
CA ALA A 88 -11.10 -12.52 0.23
C ALA A 88 -9.58 -12.66 0.12
N GLU A 89 -9.08 -13.12 -1.03
CA GLU A 89 -7.65 -13.17 -1.34
C GLU A 89 -7.01 -11.79 -1.30
N VAL A 90 -7.65 -10.78 -1.90
CA VAL A 90 -7.18 -9.38 -1.87
C VAL A 90 -7.16 -8.84 -0.44
N ALA A 91 -8.18 -9.11 0.38
CA ALA A 91 -8.21 -8.67 1.77
C ALA A 91 -7.11 -9.33 2.62
N LEU A 92 -6.89 -10.64 2.43
CA LEU A 92 -5.82 -11.37 3.09
C LEU A 92 -4.43 -10.89 2.63
N ALA A 93 -4.25 -10.75 1.32
CA ALA A 93 -3.03 -10.23 0.71
C ALA A 93 -2.72 -8.81 1.19
N TYR A 94 -3.72 -7.94 1.30
CA TYR A 94 -3.57 -6.59 1.84
C TYR A 94 -3.11 -6.60 3.30
N SER A 95 -3.61 -7.55 4.10
CA SER A 95 -3.23 -7.70 5.51
C SER A 95 -1.78 -8.17 5.65
N ILE A 96 -1.37 -9.18 4.88
CA ILE A 96 0.02 -9.66 4.81
C ILE A 96 0.94 -8.55 4.29
N HIS A 97 0.52 -7.87 3.23
CA HIS A 97 1.20 -6.72 2.65
C HIS A 97 1.45 -5.62 3.70
N LYS A 98 0.43 -5.24 4.47
CA LYS A 98 0.54 -4.15 5.45
C LYS A 98 1.37 -4.52 6.66
N VAL A 99 1.11 -5.67 7.26
CA VAL A 99 1.68 -6.04 8.56
C VAL A 99 2.98 -6.82 8.39
N GLY A 100 3.03 -7.76 7.45
CA GLY A 100 4.18 -8.63 7.22
C GLY A 100 5.37 -7.92 6.58
N PHE A 101 5.14 -7.07 5.57
CA PHE A 101 6.23 -6.39 4.85
C PHE A 101 6.64 -5.03 5.44
N MET A 102 6.02 -4.58 6.53
CA MET A 102 6.35 -3.30 7.19
C MET A 102 7.83 -3.21 7.64
N PRO A 103 8.40 -4.21 8.33
CA PRO A 103 9.80 -4.16 8.77
C PRO A 103 10.79 -4.16 7.59
N VAL A 104 10.54 -4.99 6.58
CA VAL A 104 11.39 -5.09 5.37
C VAL A 104 11.37 -3.77 4.60
N ARG A 105 10.18 -3.22 4.37
CA ARG A 105 10.00 -1.96 3.64
C ARG A 105 10.61 -0.78 4.38
N ALA A 106 10.42 -0.68 5.69
CA ALA A 106 11.06 0.34 6.52
C ALA A 106 12.59 0.22 6.49
N GLY A 107 13.12 -1.01 6.57
CA GLY A 107 14.55 -1.25 6.44
C GLY A 107 15.09 -0.85 5.06
N LEU A 108 14.40 -1.24 3.99
CA LEU A 108 14.82 -0.95 2.63
C LEU A 108 14.76 0.54 2.32
N THR A 109 13.75 1.26 2.81
CA THR A 109 13.67 2.72 2.62
C THR A 109 14.76 3.43 3.39
N VAL A 110 15.05 3.06 4.64
CA VAL A 110 16.17 3.66 5.39
C VAL A 110 17.51 3.40 4.71
N ALA A 111 17.72 2.21 4.16
CA ALA A 111 18.96 1.86 3.45
C ALA A 111 19.10 2.62 2.12
N TRP A 112 18.01 2.81 1.37
CA TRP A 112 18.07 3.33 -0.01
C TRP A 112 17.84 4.84 -0.11
N THR A 113 17.07 5.43 0.80
CA THR A 113 16.80 6.88 0.84
C THR A 113 18.06 7.75 0.82
N PRO A 114 19.12 7.50 1.62
CA PRO A 114 20.30 8.36 1.60
C PRO A 114 20.98 8.40 0.22
N LYS A 115 20.98 7.28 -0.53
CA LYS A 115 21.54 7.22 -1.89
C LYS A 115 20.74 8.10 -2.86
N VAL A 116 19.41 8.00 -2.82
CA VAL A 116 18.52 8.79 -3.68
C VAL A 116 18.60 10.27 -3.36
N VAL A 117 18.60 10.62 -2.06
CA VAL A 117 18.73 12.01 -1.60
C VAL A 117 20.07 12.61 -2.00
N ASN A 118 21.18 11.85 -1.86
CA ASN A 118 22.49 12.33 -2.27
C ASN A 118 22.58 12.55 -3.78
N TRP A 119 21.98 11.67 -4.59
CA TRP A 119 21.91 11.86 -6.04
C TRP A 119 21.12 13.11 -6.44
N LEU A 120 19.96 13.34 -5.82
CA LEU A 120 19.15 14.53 -6.04
C LEU A 120 19.83 15.82 -5.54
N ARG A 121 20.58 15.74 -4.43
CA ARG A 121 21.40 16.83 -3.90
C ARG A 121 22.54 17.19 -4.84
N ALA A 122 23.21 16.19 -5.43
CA ALA A 122 24.28 16.39 -6.41
C ALA A 122 23.73 17.02 -7.71
N ARG A 123 22.52 16.67 -8.12
CA ARG A 123 21.78 17.35 -9.20
C ARG A 123 21.36 18.78 -8.85
N GLY A 124 21.48 19.15 -7.57
CA GLY A 124 21.08 20.44 -7.01
C GLY A 124 19.58 20.70 -7.08
N TRP A 125 18.78 19.63 -7.13
CA TRP A 125 17.32 19.68 -7.05
C TRP A 125 16.84 19.85 -5.61
N ILE A 126 17.66 19.42 -4.63
CA ILE A 126 17.34 19.51 -3.21
C ILE A 126 18.52 20.12 -2.45
N GLY A 127 18.23 21.03 -1.52
CA GLY A 127 19.20 21.66 -0.63
C GLY A 127 19.49 23.13 -0.94
N THR A 128 20.42 23.71 -0.17
CA THR A 128 20.75 25.15 -0.20
C THR A 128 21.33 25.63 -1.53
N ALA A 129 21.88 24.74 -2.35
CA ALA A 129 22.41 25.07 -3.67
C ALA A 129 21.32 25.55 -4.65
N GLY A 130 20.13 24.92 -4.62
CA GLY A 130 18.98 25.37 -5.40
C GLY A 130 18.46 26.72 -4.91
N ALA A 131 18.30 26.88 -3.59
CA ALA A 131 17.88 28.13 -2.96
C ALA A 131 18.86 29.28 -3.23
N LYS A 132 20.17 29.02 -3.18
CA LYS A 132 21.22 30.01 -3.43
C LYS A 132 21.20 30.47 -4.90
N ARG A 133 20.99 29.56 -5.85
CA ARG A 133 20.83 29.91 -7.27
C ARG A 133 19.58 30.76 -7.52
N ALA A 134 18.46 30.43 -6.88
CA ALA A 134 17.24 31.23 -6.97
C ALA A 134 17.42 32.64 -6.37
N MET A 135 18.08 32.75 -5.21
CA MET A 135 18.41 34.05 -4.60
C MET A 135 19.34 34.88 -5.47
N GLN A 136 20.41 34.29 -6.01
CA GLN A 136 21.35 34.99 -6.88
C GLN A 136 20.65 35.54 -8.12
N GLN A 137 19.80 34.73 -8.76
CA GLN A 137 19.03 35.15 -9.92
C GLN A 137 18.03 36.29 -9.58
N GLY A 138 17.45 36.28 -8.38
CA GLY A 138 16.62 37.37 -7.88
C GLY A 138 17.41 38.66 -7.64
N GLN A 139 18.59 38.57 -7.03
CA GLN A 139 19.48 39.70 -6.80
C GLN A 139 19.99 40.32 -8.11
N ASP A 140 20.35 39.49 -9.09
CA ASP A 140 20.83 39.94 -10.39
C ASP A 140 19.72 40.66 -11.17
N ARG A 141 18.48 40.17 -11.11
CA ARG A 141 17.31 40.86 -11.68
C ARG A 141 17.03 42.21 -11.01
N MET A 142 17.09 42.26 -9.68
CA MET A 142 16.94 43.52 -8.93
C MET A 142 18.03 44.53 -9.29
N ARG A 143 19.29 44.11 -9.34
CA ARG A 143 20.42 44.97 -9.74
C ARG A 143 20.23 45.49 -11.17
N GLY A 144 19.81 44.63 -12.10
CA GLY A 144 19.49 45.03 -13.47
C GLY A 144 18.37 46.09 -13.54
N ALA A 145 17.28 45.88 -12.80
CA ALA A 145 16.16 46.83 -12.73
C ALA A 145 16.58 48.19 -12.15
N ILE A 146 17.37 48.18 -11.06
CA ILE A 146 17.90 49.41 -10.45
C ILE A 146 18.80 50.16 -11.44
N GLN A 147 19.67 49.45 -12.17
CA GLN A 147 20.57 50.07 -13.14
C GLN A 147 19.80 50.69 -14.32
N GLN A 148 18.75 50.02 -14.81
CA GLN A 148 17.88 50.57 -15.84
C GLN A 148 17.16 51.84 -15.37
N ALA A 149 16.60 51.83 -14.16
CA ALA A 149 15.96 53.01 -13.58
C ALA A 149 16.94 54.18 -13.43
N LYS A 150 18.18 53.89 -13.01
CA LYS A 150 19.24 54.91 -12.89
C LYS A 150 19.62 55.51 -14.24
N ASN A 151 19.72 54.70 -15.28
CA ASN A 151 20.04 55.17 -16.63
C ASN A 151 18.88 56.02 -17.20
N ALA A 152 17.63 55.57 -17.05
CA ALA A 152 16.45 56.33 -17.48
C ALA A 152 16.32 57.69 -16.77
N ALA A 153 16.60 57.73 -15.46
CA ALA A 153 16.64 58.99 -14.71
C ALA A 153 17.74 59.93 -15.22
N LYS A 154 18.92 59.40 -15.54
CA LYS A 154 20.04 60.18 -16.08
C LYS A 154 19.73 60.77 -17.46
N ASP A 155 19.05 60.01 -18.31
CA ASP A 155 18.63 60.46 -19.64
C ASP A 155 17.53 61.54 -19.55
N ALA A 156 16.64 61.46 -18.56
CA ALA A 156 15.61 62.49 -18.33
C ALA A 156 16.15 63.82 -17.76
N THR A 157 17.39 63.84 -17.27
CA THR A 157 18.02 65.05 -16.69
C THR A 157 18.99 65.74 -17.65
N ARG A 158 19.12 65.21 -18.88
CA ARG A 158 19.99 65.74 -19.95
C ARG A 158 19.18 66.45 -21.02
#